data_AF-A0A0G4H404-F1
#
_entry.id   AF-A0A0G4H404-F1
#
_cell.length_a   1.000
_cell.length_b   1.000
_cell.length_c   1.000
_cell.angle_alpha   90.00
_cell.angle_beta   90.00
_cell.angle_gamma   90.00
#
_symmetry.space_group_name_H-M   'P 1'
#
loop_
_entity.id
_entity.type
_entity.pdbx_description
1 polymer ?
#
loop_
_entity_poly.entity_id
_entity_poly.type
_entity_poly.pdbx_seq_one_letter_code
_entity_poly.pdbx_strand_id
1 'polypeptide(L)'
;AHPHPSPSNMAFGPHEAEAIGWKIGAFLYEPPAAVAAIDQYLIGESVLRRRVTAAVTHFVKSAATQTSSNRQVVGGTRYRQQGDRRVKVTVPSLQCFAVSGSGGQVVLTGVGEVVHRARLDEAASCGVDGVVKGFNEHLGDQDCQFEWSQLGRIDKGTGMFVPLGIE
;
A
#
# COMPACT_ATOMS: atom_id res chain seq x y z
N ALA A 1 34.99 3.73 29.81
CA ALA A 1 33.99 3.52 28.74
C ALA A 1 34.72 2.91 27.55
N HIS A 2 34.30 1.73 27.07
CA HIS A 2 34.87 1.17 25.86
C HIS A 2 34.46 2.05 24.66
N PRO A 3 35.40 2.45 23.78
CA PRO A 3 35.05 3.18 22.58
C PRO A 3 34.11 2.33 21.73
N HIS A 4 33.06 2.94 21.19
CA HIS A 4 32.21 2.29 20.19
C HIS A 4 33.13 1.76 19.09
N PRO A 5 33.07 0.45 18.76
CA PRO A 5 33.89 -0.09 17.69
C PRO A 5 33.58 0.70 16.41
N SER A 6 34.63 1.19 15.75
CA SER A 6 34.49 1.86 14.46
C SER A 6 33.70 0.94 13.53
N PRO A 7 32.67 1.46 12.83
CA PRO A 7 31.90 0.63 11.91
C PRO A 7 32.84 0.00 10.90
N SER A 8 32.61 -1.28 10.61
CA SER A 8 33.32 -2.04 9.57
C SER A 8 33.35 -1.23 8.26
N ASN A 9 34.45 -1.31 7.50
CA ASN A 9 34.51 -0.76 6.13
C ASN A 9 33.48 -1.40 5.18
N MET A 10 32.79 -2.46 5.61
CA MET A 10 31.67 -3.08 4.90
C MET A 10 30.29 -2.59 5.38
N ALA A 11 30.20 -1.64 6.30
CA ALA A 11 28.91 -1.14 6.78
C ALA A 11 28.27 -0.18 5.76
N PHE A 12 27.06 -0.50 5.28
CA PHE A 12 26.29 0.31 4.34
C PHE A 12 25.44 1.38 5.03
N GLY A 13 25.70 1.63 6.32
CA GLY A 13 25.08 2.67 7.13
C GLY A 13 23.86 2.20 7.93
N PRO A 14 23.20 3.12 8.64
CA PRO A 14 22.00 2.81 9.41
C PRO A 14 20.92 2.28 8.46
N HIS A 15 20.37 1.11 8.78
CA HIS A 15 19.33 0.36 8.03
C HIS A 15 19.80 -0.62 6.94
N GLU A 16 21.10 -0.90 6.85
CA GLU A 16 21.63 -1.95 5.97
C GLU A 16 20.94 -3.31 6.17
N ALA A 17 20.90 -3.80 7.42
CA ALA A 17 20.30 -5.10 7.72
C ALA A 17 18.81 -5.16 7.38
N GLU A 18 18.06 -4.07 7.58
CA GLU A 18 16.66 -3.95 7.17
C GLU A 18 16.51 -4.03 5.64
N ALA A 19 17.39 -3.37 4.88
CA ALA A 19 17.38 -3.37 3.43
C ALA A 19 17.75 -4.74 2.85
N ILE A 20 18.78 -5.40 3.38
CA ILE A 20 19.19 -6.76 2.98
C ILE A 20 18.08 -7.75 3.30
N GLY A 21 17.56 -7.71 4.54
CA GLY A 21 16.46 -8.57 4.97
C GLY A 21 15.22 -8.39 4.09
N TRP A 22 14.89 -7.15 3.73
CA TRP A 22 13.81 -6.87 2.78
C TRP A 22 14.06 -7.48 1.41
N LYS A 23 15.28 -7.41 0.86
CA LYS A 23 15.58 -8.02 -0.44
C LYS A 23 15.51 -9.54 -0.41
N ILE A 24 15.96 -10.17 0.66
CA ILE A 24 15.80 -11.63 0.85
C ILE A 24 14.31 -11.98 0.91
N GLY A 25 13.54 -11.31 1.77
CA GLY A 25 12.09 -11.58 1.91
C GLY A 25 11.31 -11.30 0.62
N ALA A 26 11.64 -10.22 -0.09
CA ALA A 26 11.04 -9.87 -1.37
C ALA A 26 11.42 -10.84 -2.49
N PHE A 27 12.55 -11.54 -2.40
CA PHE A 27 12.90 -12.61 -3.34
C PHE A 27 12.11 -13.90 -3.07
N LEU A 28 11.78 -14.15 -1.81
CA LEU A 28 11.05 -15.32 -1.34
C LEU A 28 9.53 -15.11 -1.26
N TYR A 29 8.99 -14.04 -1.85
CA TYR A 29 7.56 -13.78 -1.73
C TYR A 29 6.73 -14.81 -2.50
N GLU A 30 5.70 -15.36 -1.85
CA GLU A 30 4.81 -16.35 -2.44
C GLU A 30 3.42 -15.74 -2.66
N PRO A 31 3.05 -15.37 -3.90
CA PRO A 31 1.73 -14.82 -4.21
C PRO A 31 0.55 -15.65 -3.67
N PRO A 32 0.57 -17.01 -3.74
CA PRO A 32 -0.54 -17.81 -3.22
C PRO A 32 -0.77 -17.66 -1.72
N ALA A 33 0.27 -17.37 -0.93
CA ALA A 33 0.15 -17.22 0.52
C ALA A 33 -0.73 -16.01 0.91
N ALA A 34 -0.69 -14.93 0.11
CA ALA A 34 -1.53 -13.77 0.32
C ALA A 34 -3.02 -14.07 0.09
N VAL A 35 -3.32 -14.88 -0.94
CA VAL A 35 -4.69 -15.31 -1.24
C VAL A 35 -5.20 -16.26 -0.16
N ALA A 36 -4.38 -17.23 0.25
CA ALA A 36 -4.72 -18.17 1.32
C ALA A 36 -5.05 -17.46 2.64
N ALA A 37 -4.37 -16.35 2.95
CA ALA A 37 -4.68 -15.53 4.12
C ALA A 37 -6.06 -14.85 4.01
N ILE A 38 -6.46 -14.41 2.81
CA ILE A 38 -7.78 -13.79 2.57
C ILE A 38 -8.89 -14.84 2.69
N ASP A 39 -8.66 -16.05 2.18
CA ASP A 39 -9.62 -17.15 2.24
C ASP A 39 -9.98 -17.56 3.68
N GLN A 40 -9.14 -17.26 4.67
CA GLN A 40 -9.46 -17.45 6.09
C GLN A 40 -10.59 -16.54 6.59
N TYR A 41 -10.78 -15.38 5.95
CA TYR A 41 -11.78 -14.38 6.34
C TYR A 41 -12.94 -14.27 5.35
N LEU A 42 -12.69 -14.52 4.06
CA LEU A 42 -13.67 -14.44 2.99
C LEU A 42 -13.85 -15.82 2.35
N ILE A 43 -14.68 -16.66 2.99
CA ILE A 43 -14.80 -18.10 2.69
C ILE A 43 -15.67 -18.36 1.43
N GLY A 44 -16.58 -17.44 1.07
CA GLY A 44 -17.48 -17.58 -0.07
C GLY A 44 -16.99 -16.88 -1.34
N GLU A 45 -17.37 -17.40 -2.50
CA GLU A 45 -17.23 -16.69 -3.79
C GLU A 45 -18.13 -15.45 -3.77
N SER A 46 -17.54 -14.25 -3.68
CA SER A 46 -18.26 -12.98 -3.69
C SER A 46 -17.51 -11.91 -4.46
N VAL A 47 -18.22 -10.84 -4.84
CA VAL A 47 -17.61 -9.65 -5.46
C VAL A 47 -16.59 -9.03 -4.51
N LEU A 48 -16.91 -8.91 -3.22
CA LEU A 48 -15.98 -8.46 -2.18
C LEU A 48 -14.69 -9.30 -2.17
N ARG A 49 -14.80 -10.63 -2.15
CA ARG A 49 -13.63 -11.53 -2.13
C ARG A 49 -12.75 -11.32 -3.35
N ARG A 50 -13.33 -11.25 -4.55
CA ARG A 50 -12.58 -11.06 -5.80
C ARG A 50 -11.83 -9.72 -5.80
N ARG A 51 -12.49 -8.63 -5.41
CA ARG A 51 -11.90 -7.28 -5.34
C ARG A 51 -10.78 -7.20 -4.31
N VAL A 52 -11.02 -7.70 -3.10
CA VAL A 52 -10.02 -7.71 -2.01
C VAL A 52 -8.82 -8.57 -2.42
N THR A 53 -9.06 -9.74 -3.01
CA THR A 53 -7.99 -10.63 -3.49
C THR A 53 -7.14 -9.96 -4.56
N ALA A 54 -7.76 -9.33 -5.55
CA ALA A 54 -7.04 -8.64 -6.62
C ALA A 54 -6.23 -7.45 -6.07
N ALA A 55 -6.81 -6.65 -5.17
CA ALA A 55 -6.13 -5.53 -4.53
C ALA A 55 -4.92 -5.99 -3.70
N VAL A 56 -5.10 -6.96 -2.81
CA VAL A 56 -4.01 -7.47 -1.96
C VAL A 56 -2.92 -8.14 -2.82
N THR A 57 -3.30 -8.89 -3.86
CA THR A 57 -2.34 -9.49 -4.79
C THR A 57 -1.50 -8.42 -5.48
N HIS A 58 -2.12 -7.36 -5.99
CA HIS A 58 -1.41 -6.23 -6.59
C HIS A 58 -0.50 -5.51 -5.58
N PHE A 59 -0.98 -5.30 -4.36
CA PHE A 59 -0.20 -4.70 -3.28
C PHE A 59 1.04 -5.53 -2.92
N VAL A 60 0.89 -6.83 -2.68
CA VAL A 60 2.00 -7.73 -2.32
C VAL A 60 3.02 -7.81 -3.45
N LYS A 61 2.56 -7.94 -4.70
CA LYS A 61 3.44 -7.89 -5.88
C LYS A 61 4.20 -6.57 -5.96
N SER A 62 3.53 -5.45 -5.73
CA SER A 62 4.16 -4.11 -5.75
C SER A 62 5.15 -3.94 -4.61
N ALA A 63 4.82 -4.40 -3.40
CA ALA A 63 5.70 -4.38 -2.25
C ALA A 63 6.99 -5.17 -2.52
N ALA A 64 6.88 -6.42 -2.99
CA ALA A 64 8.04 -7.26 -3.24
C ALA A 64 8.90 -6.76 -4.40
N THR A 65 8.27 -6.40 -5.53
CA THR A 65 9.02 -6.13 -6.77
C THR A 65 9.42 -4.68 -6.96
N GLN A 66 8.74 -3.73 -6.30
CA GLN A 66 8.89 -2.31 -6.61
C GLN A 66 9.40 -1.45 -5.45
N THR A 67 9.73 -2.06 -4.31
CA THR A 67 10.28 -1.35 -3.15
C THR A 67 11.66 -1.87 -2.75
N SER A 68 12.41 -1.07 -2.00
CA SER A 68 13.74 -1.45 -1.49
C SER A 68 13.81 -1.62 0.02
N SER A 69 12.71 -1.37 0.74
CA SER A 69 12.65 -1.51 2.20
C SER A 69 11.19 -1.62 2.66
N ASN A 70 10.98 -2.35 3.76
CA ASN A 70 9.70 -2.41 4.48
C ASN A 70 9.15 -1.03 4.85
N ARG A 71 10.01 -0.02 5.08
CA ARG A 71 9.58 1.35 5.39
C ARG A 71 8.80 2.01 4.27
N GLN A 72 9.07 1.65 3.01
CA GLN A 72 8.27 2.15 1.88
C GLN A 72 6.89 1.50 1.84
N VAL A 73 6.75 0.30 2.40
CA VAL A 73 5.49 -0.44 2.46
C VAL A 73 4.62 0.05 3.61
N VAL A 74 5.20 0.09 4.81
CA VAL A 74 4.50 0.46 6.03
C VAL A 74 4.31 1.97 6.14
N GLY A 75 5.18 2.76 5.50
CA GLY A 75 5.25 4.20 5.72
C GLY A 75 5.91 4.52 7.07
N GLY A 76 5.51 5.63 7.68
CA GLY A 76 5.95 5.99 9.03
C GLY A 76 6.13 7.48 9.22
N THR A 77 7.26 7.87 9.80
CA THR A 77 7.60 9.26 10.08
C THR A 77 9.01 9.55 9.61
N ARG A 78 9.21 10.71 8.97
CA ARG A 78 10.52 11.29 8.74
C ARG A 78 10.61 12.69 9.34
N TYR A 79 11.79 13.06 9.82
CA TYR A 79 12.05 14.44 10.21
C TYR A 79 12.58 15.21 8.99
N ARG A 80 11.92 16.32 8.65
CA ARG A 80 12.37 17.22 7.58
C ARG A 80 12.81 18.54 8.22
N GLN A 81 13.98 19.05 7.80
CA GLN A 81 14.40 20.39 8.19
C GLN A 81 13.55 21.43 7.45
N GLN A 82 12.99 22.38 8.19
CA GLN A 82 12.26 23.53 7.68
C GLN A 82 12.79 24.78 8.40
N GLY A 83 13.81 25.41 7.81
CA GLY A 83 14.63 26.42 8.49
C GLY A 83 15.41 25.80 9.65
N ASP A 84 15.39 26.44 10.82
CA ASP A 84 16.06 25.97 12.04
C ASP A 84 15.27 24.89 12.80
N ARG A 85 14.10 24.47 12.31
CA ARG A 85 13.22 23.50 12.99
C ARG A 85 13.17 22.17 12.25
N ARG A 86 13.32 21.08 13.02
CA ARG A 86 12.98 19.72 12.57
C ARG A 86 11.49 19.48 12.74
N VAL A 87 10.78 19.36 11.62
CA VAL A 87 9.35 19.05 11.60
C VAL A 87 9.15 17.56 11.35
N LYS A 88 8.26 16.94 12.14
CA LYS A 88 7.83 15.56 11.97
C LYS A 88 6.87 15.48 10.78
N VAL A 89 7.23 14.75 9.73
CA VAL A 89 6.43 14.57 8.52
C VAL A 89 6.02 13.11 8.40
N THR A 90 4.73 12.86 8.24
CA THR A 90 4.19 11.52 7.99
C THR A 90 4.62 11.04 6.60
N VAL A 91 5.09 9.80 6.52
CA VAL A 91 5.34 9.10 5.27
C VAL A 91 4.15 8.15 5.07
N PRO A 92 3.38 8.29 3.99
CA PRO A 92 2.28 7.37 3.73
C PRO A 92 2.82 5.94 3.52
N SER A 93 1.97 4.95 3.78
CA SER A 93 2.21 3.57 3.35
C SER A 93 2.27 3.47 1.83
N LEU A 94 2.63 2.30 1.30
CA LEU A 94 2.81 2.12 -0.13
C LEU A 94 1.53 2.44 -0.92
N GLN A 95 1.60 3.53 -1.68
CA GLN A 95 0.56 3.94 -2.62
C GLN A 95 0.85 3.34 -4.01
N CYS A 96 0.43 2.09 -4.20
CA CYS A 96 0.66 1.34 -5.45
C CYS A 96 -0.54 1.31 -6.39
N PHE A 97 -1.63 2.01 -6.03
CA PHE A 97 -2.81 2.18 -6.84
C PHE A 97 -2.92 3.62 -7.33
N ALA A 98 -3.67 3.79 -8.41
CA ALA A 98 -3.98 5.05 -9.02
C ALA A 98 -5.47 5.10 -9.34
N VAL A 99 -6.14 6.20 -9.03
CA VAL A 99 -7.52 6.46 -9.44
C VAL A 99 -7.51 7.57 -10.48
N SER A 100 -8.00 7.27 -11.67
CA SER A 100 -8.15 8.27 -12.74
C SER A 100 -9.40 9.12 -12.49
N GLY A 101 -9.20 10.40 -12.21
CA GLY A 101 -10.26 11.40 -12.08
C GLY A 101 -10.63 12.07 -13.40
N SER A 102 -11.66 12.91 -13.35
CA SER A 102 -12.05 13.77 -14.47
C SER A 102 -10.93 14.75 -14.84
N GLY A 103 -10.66 14.93 -16.13
CA GLY A 103 -9.66 15.88 -16.61
C GLY A 103 -8.20 15.40 -16.56
N GLY A 104 -7.96 14.09 -16.50
CA GLY A 104 -6.62 13.50 -16.56
C GLY A 104 -5.82 13.57 -15.26
N GLN A 105 -6.43 14.05 -14.18
CA GLN A 105 -5.83 13.98 -12.84
C GLN A 105 -5.82 12.53 -12.35
N VAL A 106 -4.71 12.12 -11.73
CA VAL A 106 -4.56 10.81 -11.12
C VAL A 106 -4.22 10.98 -9.65
N VAL A 107 -4.98 10.31 -8.79
CA VAL A 107 -4.74 10.27 -7.34
C VAL A 107 -4.10 8.95 -6.98
N LEU A 108 -2.94 9.00 -6.31
CA LEU A 108 -2.29 7.79 -5.80
C LEU A 108 -2.97 7.36 -4.50
N THR A 109 -3.22 6.05 -4.39
CA THR A 109 -3.92 5.48 -3.24
C THR A 109 -3.31 4.17 -2.78
N GLY A 110 -3.60 3.77 -1.54
CA GLY A 110 -3.10 2.58 -0.89
C GLY A 110 -4.08 1.40 -0.99
N VAL A 111 -3.63 0.25 -0.50
CA VAL A 111 -4.48 -0.95 -0.43
C VAL A 111 -5.65 -0.77 0.53
N GLY A 112 -5.47 0.05 1.58
CA GLY A 112 -6.52 0.32 2.56
C GLY A 112 -7.73 0.96 1.90
N GLU A 113 -7.52 2.02 1.12
CA GLU A 113 -8.58 2.76 0.43
C GLU A 113 -9.34 1.87 -0.56
N VAL A 114 -8.62 1.02 -1.32
CA VAL A 114 -9.23 0.10 -2.29
C VAL A 114 -10.05 -1.00 -1.60
N VAL A 115 -9.52 -1.59 -0.52
CA VAL A 115 -10.24 -2.60 0.27
C VAL A 115 -11.46 -1.98 0.96
N HIS A 116 -11.34 -0.75 1.46
CA HIS A 116 -12.48 -0.05 2.06
C HIS A 116 -13.56 0.27 1.03
N ARG A 117 -13.21 0.66 -0.21
CA ARG A 117 -14.21 0.78 -1.28
C ARG A 117 -14.95 -0.53 -1.54
N ALA A 118 -14.26 -1.67 -1.55
CA ALA A 118 -14.91 -2.96 -1.71
C ALA A 118 -15.89 -3.28 -0.56
N ARG A 119 -15.52 -2.91 0.68
CA ARG A 119 -16.39 -3.07 1.86
C ARG A 119 -17.61 -2.16 1.80
N LEU A 120 -17.45 -0.92 1.32
CA LEU A 120 -18.56 0.02 1.13
C LEU A 120 -19.57 -0.50 0.10
N ASP A 121 -19.09 -1.03 -1.03
CA ASP A 121 -19.96 -1.62 -2.07
C ASP A 121 -20.73 -2.84 -1.53
N GLU A 122 -20.06 -3.71 -0.77
CA GLU A 122 -20.71 -4.87 -0.14
C GLU A 122 -21.80 -4.42 0.85
N ALA A 123 -21.48 -3.45 1.72
CA ALA A 123 -22.42 -2.95 2.71
C ALA A 123 -23.65 -2.30 2.04
N ALA A 124 -23.44 -1.50 0.99
CA ALA A 124 -24.52 -0.94 0.19
C ALA A 124 -25.38 -2.04 -0.45
N SER A 125 -24.77 -3.10 -0.98
CA SER A 125 -25.51 -4.24 -1.56
C SER A 125 -26.37 -4.99 -0.52
N CYS A 126 -25.93 -4.99 0.75
CA CYS A 126 -26.65 -5.59 1.87
C CYS A 126 -27.62 -4.62 2.57
N GLY A 127 -27.68 -3.34 2.17
CA GLY A 127 -28.47 -2.31 2.86
C GLY A 127 -27.97 -1.98 4.26
N VAL A 128 -26.66 -2.12 4.51
CA VAL A 128 -26.01 -1.85 5.79
C VAL A 128 -25.19 -0.57 5.68
N ASP A 129 -25.33 0.31 6.67
CA ASP A 129 -24.55 1.55 6.80
C ASP A 129 -23.54 1.47 7.94
N GLY A 130 -22.63 2.46 8.02
CA GLY A 130 -21.72 2.63 9.16
C GLY A 130 -20.45 1.78 9.09
N VAL A 131 -19.96 1.46 7.89
CA VAL A 131 -18.69 0.73 7.71
C VAL A 131 -17.52 1.57 8.24
N VAL A 132 -16.87 1.10 9.30
CA VAL A 132 -15.70 1.78 9.86
C VAL A 132 -14.46 1.54 8.99
N LYS A 133 -13.84 2.64 8.54
CA LYS A 133 -12.64 2.65 7.69
C LYS A 133 -11.40 2.03 8.34
N GLY A 134 -11.15 2.36 9.62
CA GLY A 134 -10.06 1.77 10.43
C GLY A 134 -8.64 2.25 10.06
N PHE A 135 -8.51 3.19 9.13
CA PHE A 135 -7.27 3.89 8.77
C PHE A 135 -7.61 5.28 8.25
N ASN A 136 -6.66 6.22 8.33
CA ASN A 136 -6.85 7.61 7.88
C ASN A 136 -8.21 8.20 8.34
N GLU A 137 -8.62 7.92 9.58
CA GLU A 137 -9.98 8.20 10.09
C GLU A 137 -10.36 9.68 9.99
N HIS A 138 -9.36 10.57 10.02
CA HIS A 138 -9.52 12.02 9.85
C HIS A 138 -9.92 12.45 8.43
N LEU A 139 -9.80 11.59 7.41
CA LEU A 139 -10.12 11.92 6.01
C LEU A 139 -11.53 11.47 5.59
N GLY A 140 -12.26 10.74 6.45
CA GLY A 140 -13.55 10.13 6.09
C GLY A 140 -13.40 9.15 4.91
N ASP A 141 -14.48 8.95 4.15
CA ASP A 141 -14.51 7.98 3.04
C ASP A 141 -14.21 8.58 1.65
N GLN A 142 -13.97 9.89 1.56
CA GLN A 142 -13.87 10.61 0.27
C GLN A 142 -12.74 10.09 -0.63
N ASP A 143 -11.61 9.72 -0.04
CA ASP A 143 -10.45 9.10 -0.71
C ASP A 143 -10.69 7.64 -1.15
N CYS A 144 -11.82 7.06 -0.75
CA CYS A 144 -12.26 5.72 -1.13
C CYS A 144 -13.41 5.76 -2.16
N GLN A 145 -13.92 6.94 -2.52
CA GLN A 145 -15.02 7.07 -3.48
C GLN A 145 -14.50 7.11 -4.92
N PHE A 146 -14.58 5.98 -5.63
CA PHE A 146 -14.23 5.89 -7.04
C PHE A 146 -14.98 4.72 -7.71
N GLU A 147 -15.12 4.80 -9.03
CA GLU A 147 -15.62 3.69 -9.84
C GLU A 147 -14.49 2.68 -10.11
N TRP A 148 -14.78 1.38 -10.08
CA TRP A 148 -13.78 0.34 -10.29
C TRP A 148 -13.08 0.43 -11.65
N SER A 149 -13.77 0.96 -12.66
CA SER A 149 -13.20 1.24 -13.98
C SER A 149 -12.12 2.33 -13.97
N GLN A 150 -12.09 3.18 -12.96
CA GLN A 150 -11.08 4.23 -12.75
C GLN A 150 -9.82 3.72 -12.04
N LEU A 151 -9.87 2.50 -11.49
CA LEU A 151 -8.78 1.94 -10.70
C LEU A 151 -7.68 1.36 -11.60
N GLY A 152 -6.46 1.79 -11.34
CA GLY A 152 -5.28 1.41 -12.09
C GLY A 152 -4.00 1.48 -11.27
N ARG A 153 -2.88 1.53 -11.98
CA ARG A 153 -1.55 1.82 -11.44
C ARG A 153 -0.82 2.77 -12.39
N ILE A 154 0.21 3.44 -11.87
CA ILE A 154 1.20 4.11 -12.72
C ILE A 154 2.30 3.12 -13.07
N ASP A 155 2.55 2.91 -14.35
CA ASP A 155 3.68 2.12 -14.81
C ASP A 155 4.99 2.87 -14.55
N LYS A 156 5.95 2.22 -13.88
CA LYS A 156 7.21 2.87 -13.49
C LYS A 156 8.15 3.18 -14.65
N GLY A 157 8.04 2.46 -15.78
CA GLY A 157 8.91 2.68 -16.94
C GLY A 157 8.41 3.81 -17.83
N THR A 158 7.10 3.87 -18.05
CA THR A 158 6.47 4.83 -18.97
C THR A 158 5.85 6.03 -18.26
N GLY A 159 5.58 5.94 -16.96
CA GLY A 159 4.83 6.95 -16.20
C GLY A 159 3.33 6.99 -16.56
N MET A 160 2.85 6.07 -17.39
CA MET A 160 1.48 6.06 -17.89
C MET A 160 0.54 5.34 -16.94
N PHE A 161 -0.72 5.78 -16.92
CA PHE A 161 -1.79 5.08 -16.24
C PHE A 161 -2.13 3.77 -16.95
N VAL A 162 -2.22 2.69 -16.18
CA VAL A 162 -2.60 1.35 -16.66
C VAL A 162 -3.78 0.85 -15.82
N PRO A 163 -4.95 0.59 -16.44
CA PRO A 163 -6.10 0.01 -15.74
C PRO A 163 -5.75 -1.33 -15.10
N LEU A 164 -6.32 -1.61 -13.91
CA LEU A 164 -6.12 -2.89 -13.23
C LEU A 164 -7.19 -3.93 -13.59
N GLY A 165 -8.36 -3.51 -14.08
CA GLY A 165 -9.43 -4.42 -14.49
C GLY A 165 -9.97 -5.25 -13.33
N ILE A 166 -10.05 -4.67 -12.14
CA ILE A 166 -10.65 -5.31 -10.97
C ILE A 166 -12.17 -5.12 -11.06
N GLU A 167 -12.93 -6.21 -11.17
CA GLU A 167 -14.40 -6.21 -11.23
C GLU A 167 -15.06 -6.64 -9.91
#